data_AF-A0A847SUE9-F1
#
_entry.id   AF-A0A847SUE9-F1
#
_cell.length_a   1.000
_cell.length_b   1.000
_cell.length_c   1.000
_cell.angle_alpha   90.00
_cell.angle_beta   90.00
_cell.angle_gamma   90.00
#
_symmetry.space_group_name_H-M   'P 1'
#
loop_
_entity.id
_entity.type
_entity.pdbx_description
1 polymer ?
#
loop_
_entity_poly.entity_id
_entity_poly.type
_entity_poly.pdbx_seq_one_letter_code
_entity_poly.pdbx_strand_id
1 'polypeptide(L)'
;MKSITQFSIYMGIALATVLSACSKSEEVTFIPPDIPTSNPITSDTIPAFAKGTLLANHTYTILQDVTVKAGDTLFAQPGVVVKVMNNAQVIVEGVLKLEGTKSAPVSFDSDTHQPGSWGGFHCNSAQAVTILWTHVDNTGGPDPTGSARPSLTIKAPIVVDIEDSWFSNGQDDLMAISGGAKITILRNTITSSGKADGEGINLKGAVTGDVAYNVIYSQAGSGVKLETSKSAPLPQTEVNVYNNTLLSNGWRRGAAEPGRGVSVGLNAIGHIYNNIIVNCYQGIEIFTDADATKTTYDNNLFYATSDTYTDNTVTPAVSIVLKDNFYPSDGVGKRQPNDLVSTGVGNMDPKFKQFTGVFAAPNGAPLAADLSLQQGSPALGHGNSKYNVDMGAYTSDGKGNQHTNN
;
A
#
# COMPACT_ATOMS: atom_id res chain seq x y z
N MET A 1 59.00 16.74 -69.66
CA MET A 1 57.78 15.98 -69.99
C MET A 1 57.15 15.54 -68.67
N LYS A 2 55.92 16.01 -68.38
CA LYS A 2 54.83 15.50 -67.51
C LYS A 2 55.23 14.72 -66.23
N SER A 3 54.74 14.98 -65.01
CA SER A 3 53.44 15.47 -64.55
C SER A 3 53.52 15.81 -63.04
N ILE A 4 52.92 16.92 -62.59
CA ILE A 4 51.72 16.98 -61.72
C ILE A 4 51.90 16.43 -60.29
N THR A 5 51.87 17.40 -59.37
CA THR A 5 51.63 17.35 -57.93
C THR A 5 50.41 16.54 -57.49
N GLN A 6 50.51 15.85 -56.36
CA GLN A 6 49.40 15.74 -55.40
C GLN A 6 49.91 15.57 -53.97
N PHE A 7 49.53 16.53 -53.13
CA PHE A 7 49.57 16.48 -51.67
C PHE A 7 48.73 15.29 -51.17
N SER A 8 49.17 14.61 -50.12
CA SER A 8 48.29 13.83 -49.26
C SER A 8 48.79 13.88 -47.83
N ILE A 9 48.03 14.63 -47.04
CA ILE A 9 48.11 14.77 -45.58
C ILE A 9 47.59 13.47 -44.98
N TYR A 10 48.43 12.73 -44.25
CA TYR A 10 47.95 11.62 -43.42
C TYR A 10 47.41 12.18 -42.11
N MET A 11 46.09 12.31 -42.04
CA MET A 11 45.35 12.57 -40.82
C MET A 11 45.22 11.25 -40.04
N GLY A 12 45.93 11.13 -38.92
CA GLY A 12 45.81 10.00 -38.01
C GLY A 12 44.46 10.04 -37.30
N ILE A 13 43.56 9.11 -37.64
CA ILE A 13 42.33 8.87 -36.89
C ILE A 13 42.70 8.01 -35.67
N ALA A 14 42.66 8.62 -34.49
CA ALA A 14 42.65 7.88 -33.23
C ALA A 14 41.30 7.16 -33.10
N LEU A 15 41.33 5.83 -33.15
CA LEU A 15 40.16 4.98 -32.94
C LEU A 15 39.85 4.95 -31.43
N ALA A 16 38.92 5.81 -30.98
CA ALA A 16 38.38 5.72 -29.62
C ALA A 16 37.50 4.48 -29.53
N THR A 17 37.96 3.45 -28.81
CA THR A 17 37.15 2.30 -28.44
C THR A 17 36.08 2.73 -27.44
N VAL A 18 34.85 2.92 -27.91
CA VAL A 18 33.68 3.09 -27.05
C VAL A 18 33.38 1.73 -26.43
N LEU A 19 33.75 1.54 -25.17
CA LEU A 19 33.26 0.43 -24.36
C LEU A 19 31.79 0.72 -24.03
N SER A 20 30.87 0.23 -24.86
CA SER A 20 29.46 0.13 -24.50
C SER A 20 29.34 -0.88 -23.36
N ALA A 21 29.27 -0.39 -22.13
CA ALA A 21 28.75 -1.16 -21.02
C ALA A 21 27.26 -1.38 -21.28
N CYS A 22 26.92 -2.49 -21.96
CA CYS A 22 25.56 -3.01 -21.93
C CYS A 22 25.24 -3.35 -20.48
N SER A 23 24.49 -2.50 -19.79
CA SER A 23 23.69 -2.92 -18.65
C SER A 23 22.77 -4.02 -19.18
N LYS A 24 23.12 -5.28 -18.91
CA LYS A 24 22.23 -6.40 -19.17
C LYS A 24 21.03 -6.16 -18.27
N SER A 25 19.95 -5.64 -18.84
CA SER A 25 18.65 -5.69 -18.20
C SER A 25 18.41 -7.16 -17.92
N GLU A 26 18.33 -7.53 -16.64
CA GLU A 26 17.67 -8.77 -16.28
C GLU A 26 16.20 -8.57 -16.65
N GLU A 27 15.88 -8.85 -17.93
CA GLU A 27 14.52 -9.16 -18.28
C GLU A 27 14.19 -10.46 -17.54
N VAL A 28 13.49 -10.32 -16.42
CA VAL A 28 12.71 -11.42 -15.90
C VAL A 28 11.71 -11.74 -16.99
N THR A 29 11.95 -12.82 -17.75
CA THR A 29 10.89 -13.43 -18.56
C THR A 29 9.83 -13.89 -17.58
N PHE A 30 8.86 -13.01 -17.33
CA PHE A 30 7.59 -13.39 -16.77
C PHE A 30 6.96 -14.34 -17.79
N ILE A 31 6.98 -15.63 -17.46
CA ILE A 31 6.07 -16.57 -18.07
C ILE A 31 4.78 -16.34 -17.28
N PRO A 32 3.78 -15.60 -17.81
CA PRO A 32 2.47 -15.60 -17.17
C PRO A 32 2.09 -17.06 -16.92
N PRO A 33 1.59 -17.40 -15.71
CA PRO A 33 1.16 -18.77 -15.45
C PRO A 33 0.22 -19.17 -16.59
N ASP A 34 0.47 -20.33 -17.19
CA ASP A 34 -0.41 -20.89 -18.20
C ASP A 34 -1.77 -21.11 -17.53
N ILE A 35 -2.70 -20.19 -17.78
CA ILE A 35 -4.00 -20.20 -17.12
C ILE A 35 -4.79 -21.32 -17.79
N PRO A 36 -5.03 -22.46 -17.12
CA PRO A 36 -5.94 -23.44 -17.69
C PRO A 36 -7.27 -22.73 -17.93
N THR A 37 -7.84 -22.90 -19.13
CA THR A 37 -9.13 -22.30 -19.50
C THR A 37 -10.14 -22.48 -18.37
N SER A 38 -10.42 -21.38 -17.69
CA SER A 38 -11.33 -21.33 -16.56
C SER A 38 -12.75 -21.25 -17.11
N ASN A 39 -13.56 -22.27 -16.85
CA ASN A 39 -14.94 -22.30 -17.32
C ASN A 39 -15.76 -21.20 -16.62
N PRO A 40 -16.69 -20.53 -17.33
CA PRO A 40 -17.59 -19.56 -16.71
C PRO A 40 -18.38 -20.15 -15.54
N ILE A 41 -18.54 -19.37 -14.48
CA ILE A 41 -19.53 -19.63 -13.43
C ILE A 41 -20.86 -19.05 -13.93
N THR A 42 -21.78 -19.93 -14.32
CA THR A 42 -23.09 -19.55 -14.92
C THR A 42 -24.21 -19.35 -13.90
N SER A 43 -23.96 -19.67 -12.64
CA SER A 43 -24.91 -19.43 -11.52
C SER A 43 -24.63 -18.06 -10.91
N ASP A 44 -25.69 -17.31 -10.62
CA ASP A 44 -25.58 -16.03 -9.88
C ASP A 44 -25.08 -16.24 -8.45
N THR A 45 -25.27 -17.44 -7.88
CA THR A 45 -24.69 -17.82 -6.59
C THR A 45 -23.34 -18.49 -6.81
N ILE A 46 -22.30 -17.97 -6.16
CA ILE A 46 -20.97 -18.59 -6.14
C ILE A 46 -21.01 -19.84 -5.24
N PRO A 47 -20.59 -21.02 -5.75
CA PRO A 47 -20.62 -22.24 -4.97
C PRO A 47 -19.57 -22.24 -3.85
N ALA A 48 -19.82 -23.02 -2.78
CA ALA A 48 -18.90 -23.16 -1.64
C ALA A 48 -17.48 -23.61 -2.04
N PHE A 49 -17.34 -24.34 -3.14
CA PHE A 49 -16.05 -24.60 -3.77
C PHE A 49 -16.03 -23.92 -5.13
N ALA A 50 -15.40 -22.76 -5.19
CA ALA A 50 -15.40 -21.92 -6.37
C ALA A 50 -14.17 -22.18 -7.23
N LYS A 51 -14.42 -22.39 -8.51
CA LYS A 51 -13.43 -22.36 -9.58
C LYS A 51 -14.12 -21.87 -10.83
N GLY A 52 -13.42 -21.10 -11.65
CA GLY A 52 -14.00 -20.56 -12.86
C GLY A 52 -13.95 -19.05 -12.93
N THR A 53 -14.64 -18.53 -13.95
CA THR A 53 -14.68 -17.10 -14.27
C THR A 53 -16.02 -16.49 -13.89
N LEU A 54 -15.98 -15.46 -13.06
CA LEU A 54 -17.08 -14.51 -12.87
C LEU A 54 -17.10 -13.58 -14.07
N LEU A 55 -18.21 -13.58 -14.81
CA LEU A 55 -18.35 -12.91 -16.09
C LEU A 55 -18.50 -11.40 -15.94
N ALA A 56 -17.93 -10.66 -16.90
CA ALA A 56 -17.93 -9.20 -16.90
C ALA A 56 -19.33 -8.59 -16.74
N ASN A 57 -19.40 -7.50 -15.98
CA ASN A 57 -20.63 -6.72 -15.69
C ASN A 57 -21.77 -7.55 -15.09
N HIS A 58 -21.46 -8.66 -14.42
CA HIS A 58 -22.45 -9.53 -13.79
C HIS A 58 -22.43 -9.40 -12.27
N THR A 59 -23.60 -9.56 -11.65
CA THR A 59 -23.72 -9.57 -10.18
C THR A 59 -23.81 -11.00 -9.67
N TYR A 60 -22.90 -11.35 -8.77
CA TYR A 60 -22.87 -12.64 -8.08
C TYR A 60 -23.16 -12.47 -6.59
N THR A 61 -23.59 -13.55 -5.94
CA THR A 61 -23.85 -13.61 -4.50
C THR A 61 -23.06 -14.74 -3.84
N ILE A 62 -22.46 -14.45 -2.70
CA ILE A 62 -21.86 -15.45 -1.79
C ILE A 62 -22.83 -15.62 -0.61
N LEU A 63 -23.35 -16.83 -0.40
CA LEU A 63 -24.30 -17.13 0.68
C LEU A 63 -23.66 -17.83 1.89
N GLN A 64 -22.46 -18.37 1.71
CA GLN A 64 -21.66 -19.08 2.72
C GLN A 64 -20.18 -18.90 2.41
N ASP A 65 -19.30 -19.37 3.29
CA ASP A 65 -17.86 -19.41 3.00
C ASP A 65 -17.58 -20.10 1.66
N VAL A 66 -16.69 -19.47 0.88
CA VAL A 66 -16.24 -19.96 -0.42
C VAL A 66 -14.78 -20.36 -0.31
N THR A 67 -14.43 -21.52 -0.84
CA THR A 67 -13.04 -22.00 -0.92
C THR A 67 -12.64 -22.18 -2.38
N VAL A 68 -11.53 -21.55 -2.77
CA VAL A 68 -10.82 -21.82 -4.03
C VAL A 68 -9.69 -22.80 -3.71
N LYS A 69 -9.83 -24.06 -4.11
CA LYS A 69 -8.88 -25.12 -3.75
C LYS A 69 -7.54 -24.96 -4.46
N ALA A 70 -6.49 -25.56 -3.91
CA ALA A 70 -5.20 -25.65 -4.58
C ALA A 70 -5.34 -26.26 -5.99
N GLY A 71 -4.72 -25.64 -6.99
CA GLY A 71 -4.83 -26.00 -8.40
C GLY A 71 -6.05 -25.42 -9.13
N ASP A 72 -7.02 -24.85 -8.41
CA ASP A 72 -8.15 -24.11 -9.00
C ASP A 72 -7.83 -22.60 -9.08
N THR A 73 -8.58 -21.90 -9.94
CA THR A 73 -8.52 -20.44 -10.08
C THR A 73 -9.92 -19.85 -9.98
N LEU A 74 -10.06 -18.79 -9.20
CA LEU A 74 -11.21 -17.89 -9.26
C LEU A 74 -10.77 -16.59 -9.95
N PHE A 75 -11.38 -16.32 -11.10
CA PHE A 75 -11.09 -15.15 -11.92
C PHE A 75 -12.33 -14.25 -12.01
N ALA A 76 -12.21 -12.97 -11.65
CA ALA A 76 -13.24 -11.97 -11.86
C ALA A 76 -12.88 -11.02 -13.01
N GLN A 77 -13.75 -10.95 -14.00
CA GLN A 77 -13.63 -10.02 -15.13
C GLN A 77 -14.09 -8.59 -14.77
N PRO A 78 -13.79 -7.59 -15.61
CA PRO A 78 -14.18 -6.21 -15.36
C PRO A 78 -15.69 -6.01 -15.11
N GLY A 79 -16.04 -5.17 -14.13
CA GLY A 79 -17.41 -4.83 -13.78
C GLY A 79 -18.17 -5.89 -12.97
N VAL A 80 -17.52 -6.99 -12.57
CA VAL A 80 -18.13 -7.96 -11.65
C VAL A 80 -18.47 -7.31 -10.31
N VAL A 81 -19.68 -7.53 -9.83
CA VAL A 81 -20.11 -7.14 -8.48
C VAL A 81 -20.42 -8.40 -7.68
N VAL A 82 -19.84 -8.55 -6.50
CA VAL A 82 -20.09 -9.69 -5.61
C VAL A 82 -20.69 -9.18 -4.30
N LYS A 83 -21.90 -9.66 -3.99
CA LYS A 83 -22.59 -9.41 -2.73
C LYS A 83 -22.32 -10.55 -1.75
N VAL A 84 -21.70 -10.26 -0.62
CA VAL A 84 -21.32 -11.25 0.38
C VAL A 84 -22.31 -11.23 1.55
N MET A 85 -23.01 -12.34 1.75
CA MET A 85 -24.02 -12.47 2.79
C MET A 85 -23.46 -13.19 4.01
N ASN A 86 -24.19 -13.12 5.13
CA ASN A 86 -24.03 -14.01 6.28
C ASN A 86 -22.61 -14.03 6.88
N ASN A 87 -21.90 -12.89 6.86
CA ASN A 87 -20.53 -12.80 7.38
C ASN A 87 -19.55 -13.81 6.70
N ALA A 88 -19.87 -14.25 5.48
CA ALA A 88 -19.05 -15.21 4.75
C ALA A 88 -17.66 -14.65 4.42
N GLN A 89 -16.71 -15.55 4.22
CA GLN A 89 -15.35 -15.23 3.77
C GLN A 89 -14.97 -16.00 2.50
N VAL A 90 -13.91 -15.55 1.84
CA VAL A 90 -13.33 -16.24 0.68
C VAL A 90 -11.96 -16.79 1.07
N ILE A 91 -11.86 -18.11 1.16
CA ILE A 91 -10.62 -18.84 1.46
C ILE A 91 -9.96 -19.22 0.13
N VAL A 92 -8.68 -18.89 -0.02
CA VAL A 92 -7.93 -19.15 -1.25
C VAL A 92 -6.71 -20.01 -0.95
N GLU A 93 -6.77 -21.24 -1.43
CA GLU A 93 -5.66 -22.20 -1.48
C GLU A 93 -5.09 -22.30 -2.91
N GLY A 94 -5.86 -21.90 -3.91
CA GLY A 94 -5.48 -21.83 -5.32
C GLY A 94 -5.02 -20.43 -5.74
N VAL A 95 -5.51 -19.98 -6.90
CA VAL A 95 -5.19 -18.65 -7.46
C VAL A 95 -6.41 -17.73 -7.38
N LEU A 96 -6.20 -16.50 -6.91
CA LEU A 96 -7.18 -15.42 -6.96
C LEU A 96 -6.75 -14.36 -7.97
N LYS A 97 -7.59 -14.08 -8.97
CA LYS A 97 -7.40 -12.98 -9.92
C LYS A 97 -8.64 -12.11 -9.98
N LEU A 98 -8.56 -10.88 -9.48
CA LEU A 98 -9.61 -9.88 -9.59
C LEU A 98 -9.09 -8.80 -10.53
N GLU A 99 -9.53 -8.80 -11.79
CA GLU A 99 -8.99 -7.90 -12.82
C GLU A 99 -10.09 -6.97 -13.34
N GLY A 100 -10.34 -5.92 -12.56
CA GLY A 100 -11.17 -4.80 -12.99
C GLY A 100 -10.48 -3.91 -14.01
N THR A 101 -11.17 -2.83 -14.38
CA THR A 101 -10.59 -1.70 -15.11
C THR A 101 -11.02 -0.39 -14.48
N LYS A 102 -10.33 0.71 -14.77
CA LYS A 102 -10.75 2.06 -14.34
C LYS A 102 -12.22 2.39 -14.65
N SER A 103 -12.72 1.95 -15.80
CA SER A 103 -14.11 2.19 -16.22
C SER A 103 -15.12 1.16 -15.71
N ALA A 104 -14.64 0.00 -15.27
CA ALA A 104 -15.47 -1.11 -14.80
C ALA A 104 -14.69 -1.88 -13.73
N PRO A 105 -14.56 -1.31 -12.51
CA PRO A 105 -13.87 -1.98 -11.42
C PRO A 105 -14.64 -3.22 -10.98
N VAL A 106 -13.94 -4.19 -10.40
CA VAL A 106 -14.58 -5.30 -9.68
C VAL A 106 -14.98 -4.79 -8.28
N SER A 107 -16.08 -5.28 -7.71
CA SER A 107 -16.52 -4.89 -6.37
C SER A 107 -16.89 -6.10 -5.52
N PHE A 108 -16.38 -6.12 -4.28
CA PHE A 108 -16.77 -7.05 -3.22
C PHE A 108 -17.19 -6.25 -1.99
N ASP A 109 -18.43 -6.45 -1.57
CA ASP A 109 -19.00 -5.87 -0.36
C ASP A 109 -20.16 -6.76 0.14
N SER A 110 -20.65 -6.52 1.35
CA SER A 110 -21.90 -7.13 1.81
C SER A 110 -23.13 -6.41 1.26
N ASP A 111 -24.31 -7.01 1.47
CA ASP A 111 -25.61 -6.37 1.22
C ASP A 111 -25.90 -5.20 2.15
N THR A 112 -25.27 -5.17 3.33
CA THR A 112 -25.50 -4.13 4.34
C THR A 112 -24.60 -2.91 4.16
N HIS A 113 -23.48 -3.05 3.42
CA HIS A 113 -22.49 -2.00 3.23
C HIS A 113 -21.98 -1.40 4.56
N GLN A 114 -21.82 -2.25 5.60
CA GLN A 114 -21.41 -1.84 6.94
C GLN A 114 -20.05 -2.43 7.33
N PRO A 115 -19.14 -1.66 7.96
CA PRO A 115 -17.87 -2.18 8.46
C PRO A 115 -18.05 -3.45 9.30
N GLY A 116 -17.36 -4.53 8.95
CA GLY A 116 -17.45 -5.80 9.67
C GLY A 116 -18.61 -6.69 9.25
N SER A 117 -19.11 -6.53 8.04
CA SER A 117 -20.27 -7.28 7.54
C SER A 117 -19.91 -8.58 6.83
N TRP A 118 -18.65 -8.75 6.43
CA TRP A 118 -18.14 -9.99 5.84
C TRP A 118 -16.65 -10.21 6.14
N GLY A 119 -16.18 -11.43 5.92
CA GLY A 119 -14.89 -11.89 6.44
C GLY A 119 -13.65 -11.47 5.67
N GLY A 120 -13.79 -11.00 4.43
CA GLY A 120 -12.64 -10.71 3.56
C GLY A 120 -12.04 -11.97 2.90
N PHE A 121 -10.80 -11.84 2.45
CA PHE A 121 -10.04 -12.83 1.69
C PHE A 121 -8.94 -13.47 2.55
N HIS A 122 -8.99 -14.80 2.70
CA HIS A 122 -8.00 -15.58 3.44
C HIS A 122 -7.15 -16.43 2.50
N CYS A 123 -6.05 -15.85 2.05
CA CYS A 123 -5.11 -16.40 1.06
C CYS A 123 -3.85 -17.00 1.71
N ASN A 124 -3.98 -17.61 2.90
CA ASN A 124 -2.84 -18.06 3.69
C ASN A 124 -2.01 -19.18 3.04
N SER A 125 -2.62 -19.94 2.12
CA SER A 125 -2.00 -21.02 1.35
C SER A 125 -2.22 -20.84 -0.15
N ALA A 126 -2.58 -19.63 -0.61
CA ALA A 126 -2.77 -19.33 -2.01
C ALA A 126 -1.47 -19.55 -2.82
N GLN A 127 -1.63 -19.77 -4.12
CA GLN A 127 -0.53 -19.93 -5.07
C GLN A 127 -0.15 -18.61 -5.76
N ALA A 128 -1.11 -17.70 -5.93
CA ALA A 128 -0.90 -16.33 -6.41
C ALA A 128 -2.13 -15.48 -6.08
N VAL A 129 -1.91 -14.17 -5.90
CA VAL A 129 -2.98 -13.19 -5.69
C VAL A 129 -2.73 -11.98 -6.59
N THR A 130 -3.71 -11.66 -7.44
CA THR A 130 -3.74 -10.42 -8.24
C THR A 130 -5.05 -9.70 -7.96
N ILE A 131 -4.97 -8.43 -7.55
CA ILE A 131 -6.10 -7.55 -7.28
C ILE A 131 -5.83 -6.24 -8.01
N LEU A 132 -6.60 -5.99 -9.06
CA LEU A 132 -6.42 -4.84 -9.93
C LEU A 132 -7.77 -4.15 -10.12
N TRP A 133 -7.83 -2.82 -9.97
CA TRP A 133 -9.07 -2.03 -10.12
C TRP A 133 -10.25 -2.68 -9.38
N THR A 134 -10.04 -3.01 -8.10
CA THR A 134 -11.02 -3.74 -7.30
C THR A 134 -11.36 -2.99 -6.02
N HIS A 135 -12.65 -2.93 -5.70
CA HIS A 135 -13.16 -2.49 -4.41
C HIS A 135 -13.30 -3.68 -3.46
N VAL A 136 -12.66 -3.59 -2.30
CA VAL A 136 -12.79 -4.52 -1.17
C VAL A 136 -13.21 -3.72 0.04
N ASP A 137 -14.51 -3.67 0.29
CA ASP A 137 -15.10 -2.72 1.22
C ASP A 137 -15.76 -3.42 2.41
N ASN A 138 -15.74 -2.77 3.58
CA ASN A 138 -16.56 -3.10 4.75
C ASN A 138 -16.33 -4.51 5.35
N THR A 139 -15.10 -5.03 5.23
CA THR A 139 -14.74 -6.36 5.73
C THR A 139 -14.54 -6.39 7.25
N GLY A 140 -14.04 -7.52 7.74
CA GLY A 140 -13.61 -7.73 9.12
C GLY A 140 -14.73 -8.17 10.05
N GLY A 141 -15.77 -8.77 9.47
CA GLY A 141 -16.79 -9.40 10.27
C GLY A 141 -16.22 -10.54 11.11
N PRO A 142 -16.83 -10.83 12.26
CA PRO A 142 -16.20 -11.59 13.33
C PRO A 142 -15.93 -13.05 12.93
N ASP A 143 -14.84 -13.61 13.43
CA ASP A 143 -14.59 -15.04 13.42
C ASP A 143 -15.46 -15.77 14.47
N PRO A 144 -15.42 -17.12 14.57
CA PRO A 144 -16.21 -17.86 15.56
C PRO A 144 -15.93 -17.51 17.03
N THR A 145 -14.82 -16.83 17.34
CA THR A 145 -14.47 -16.35 18.67
C THR A 145 -14.95 -14.92 18.94
N GLY A 146 -15.46 -14.23 17.92
CA GLY A 146 -15.92 -12.85 17.98
C GLY A 146 -14.85 -11.82 17.61
N SER A 147 -13.63 -12.26 17.27
CA SER A 147 -12.54 -11.38 16.86
C SER A 147 -12.74 -10.90 15.42
N ALA A 148 -12.40 -9.64 15.15
CA ALA A 148 -12.42 -9.10 13.79
C ALA A 148 -11.40 -9.85 12.92
N ARG A 149 -11.72 -9.99 11.62
CA ARG A 149 -10.82 -10.60 10.62
C ARG A 149 -10.13 -9.50 9.80
N PRO A 150 -8.86 -9.68 9.38
CA PRO A 150 -8.26 -8.79 8.38
C PRO A 150 -9.00 -8.87 7.03
N SER A 151 -9.00 -7.80 6.24
CA SER A 151 -9.64 -7.81 4.91
C SER A 151 -8.95 -8.76 3.93
N LEU A 152 -7.62 -8.86 4.04
CA LEU A 152 -6.79 -9.75 3.25
C LEU A 152 -5.69 -10.36 4.13
N THR A 153 -5.61 -11.68 4.19
CA THR A 153 -4.48 -12.38 4.85
C THR A 153 -3.68 -13.21 3.87
N ILE A 154 -2.35 -13.07 3.88
CA ILE A 154 -1.42 -13.91 3.12
C ILE A 154 -0.31 -14.40 4.05
N LYS A 155 0.03 -15.69 3.97
CA LYS A 155 1.07 -16.34 4.79
C LYS A 155 1.99 -17.26 3.97
N ALA A 156 1.93 -17.14 2.64
CA ALA A 156 2.65 -17.98 1.70
C ALA A 156 3.70 -17.16 0.93
N PRO A 157 4.84 -17.77 0.54
CA PRO A 157 5.90 -17.12 -0.21
C PRO A 157 5.54 -17.03 -1.70
N ILE A 158 4.53 -16.22 -2.01
CA ILE A 158 3.97 -16.05 -3.35
C ILE A 158 4.15 -14.62 -3.86
N VAL A 159 3.90 -14.43 -5.15
CA VAL A 159 3.74 -13.09 -5.74
C VAL A 159 2.35 -12.56 -5.38
N VAL A 160 2.31 -11.29 -4.98
CA VAL A 160 1.10 -10.58 -4.59
C VAL A 160 1.10 -9.21 -5.29
N ASP A 161 0.21 -9.04 -6.25
CA ASP A 161 0.07 -7.78 -6.99
C ASP A 161 -1.27 -7.13 -6.65
N ILE A 162 -1.23 -5.96 -6.03
CA ILE A 162 -2.38 -5.17 -5.61
C ILE A 162 -2.22 -3.76 -6.14
N GLU A 163 -2.91 -3.45 -7.22
CA GLU A 163 -2.73 -2.20 -7.94
C GLU A 163 -4.05 -1.48 -8.24
N ASP A 164 -4.02 -0.15 -8.19
CA ASP A 164 -5.15 0.72 -8.57
C ASP A 164 -6.48 0.31 -7.91
N SER A 165 -6.43 -0.17 -6.65
CA SER A 165 -7.56 -0.76 -5.95
C SER A 165 -7.96 0.02 -4.70
N TRP A 166 -9.12 -0.32 -4.15
CA TRP A 166 -9.67 0.28 -2.94
C TRP A 166 -9.83 -0.79 -1.86
N PHE A 167 -9.33 -0.47 -0.68
CA PHE A 167 -9.57 -1.26 0.53
C PHE A 167 -10.12 -0.30 1.57
N SER A 168 -11.39 -0.47 1.96
CA SER A 168 -12.05 0.47 2.86
C SER A 168 -12.77 -0.21 4.01
N ASN A 169 -12.80 0.49 5.14
CA ASN A 169 -13.75 0.24 6.23
C ASN A 169 -13.69 -1.18 6.85
N GLY A 170 -12.52 -1.83 6.82
CA GLY A 170 -12.29 -3.07 7.54
C GLY A 170 -12.28 -2.87 9.05
N GLN A 171 -12.64 -3.89 9.84
CA GLN A 171 -12.62 -3.82 11.31
C GLN A 171 -11.30 -4.25 11.97
N ASP A 172 -10.35 -4.73 11.16
CA ASP A 172 -8.98 -5.11 11.54
C ASP A 172 -8.03 -4.63 10.42
N ASP A 173 -6.81 -5.15 10.33
CA ASP A 173 -5.85 -4.91 9.25
C ASP A 173 -6.52 -5.01 7.87
N LEU A 174 -6.34 -4.01 7.00
CA LEU A 174 -6.82 -4.13 5.61
C LEU A 174 -5.97 -5.12 4.82
N MET A 175 -4.65 -5.11 5.05
CA MET A 175 -3.74 -6.08 4.44
C MET A 175 -2.79 -6.63 5.50
N ALA A 176 -2.96 -7.90 5.86
CA ALA A 176 -2.06 -8.64 6.75
C ALA A 176 -1.27 -9.66 5.93
N ILE A 177 -0.10 -9.26 5.45
CA ILE A 177 0.71 -10.06 4.51
C ILE A 177 1.98 -10.52 5.21
N SER A 178 2.27 -11.81 5.11
CA SER A 178 3.45 -12.41 5.71
C SER A 178 3.94 -13.66 5.00
N GLY A 179 4.98 -14.29 5.54
CA GLY A 179 5.40 -15.63 5.13
C GLY A 179 6.23 -15.63 3.84
N GLY A 180 7.02 -14.58 3.62
CA GLY A 180 7.94 -14.51 2.48
C GLY A 180 7.32 -14.02 1.18
N ALA A 181 6.14 -13.40 1.22
CA ALA A 181 5.50 -12.88 0.01
C ALA A 181 6.34 -11.80 -0.67
N LYS A 182 6.34 -11.79 -2.00
CA LYS A 182 6.91 -10.71 -2.82
C LYS A 182 5.77 -9.82 -3.30
N ILE A 183 5.75 -8.58 -2.83
CA ILE A 183 4.60 -7.68 -2.98
C ILE A 183 4.84 -6.57 -4.00
N THR A 184 3.77 -6.22 -4.72
CA THR A 184 3.61 -4.99 -5.49
C THR A 184 2.31 -4.34 -5.01
N ILE A 185 2.39 -3.32 -4.15
CA ILE A 185 1.20 -2.61 -3.63
C ILE A 185 1.25 -1.17 -4.11
N LEU A 186 0.63 -0.90 -5.26
CA LEU A 186 0.79 0.37 -5.96
C LEU A 186 -0.53 1.10 -6.22
N ARG A 187 -0.52 2.44 -6.08
CA ARG A 187 -1.62 3.31 -6.56
C ARG A 187 -3.00 3.00 -5.95
N ASN A 188 -3.03 2.41 -4.76
CA ASN A 188 -4.27 2.06 -4.08
C ASN A 188 -4.80 3.22 -3.22
N THR A 189 -6.11 3.21 -2.95
CA THR A 189 -6.76 4.05 -1.94
C THR A 189 -7.18 3.17 -0.77
N ILE A 190 -6.52 3.33 0.38
CA ILE A 190 -6.63 2.46 1.56
C ILE A 190 -7.16 3.30 2.71
N THR A 191 -8.36 3.03 3.19
CA THR A 191 -9.06 3.91 4.13
C THR A 191 -9.70 3.17 5.31
N SER A 192 -9.58 3.77 6.49
CA SER A 192 -10.44 3.45 7.64
C SER A 192 -10.38 2.00 8.14
N SER A 193 -9.18 1.43 8.36
CA SER A 193 -9.03 0.12 9.01
C SER A 193 -9.23 0.15 10.51
N GLY A 194 -9.88 -0.84 11.09
CA GLY A 194 -9.87 -1.05 12.54
C GLY A 194 -10.83 -0.17 13.34
N LYS A 195 -11.58 -0.77 14.28
CA LYS A 195 -12.37 0.00 15.27
C LYS A 195 -11.48 0.58 16.36
N ALA A 196 -10.60 -0.24 16.91
CA ALA A 196 -9.67 0.09 18.00
C ALA A 196 -8.23 -0.33 17.68
N ASP A 197 -8.05 -1.32 16.80
CA ASP A 197 -6.76 -1.76 16.27
C ASP A 197 -6.93 -2.14 14.80
N GLY A 198 -5.84 -2.15 14.03
CA GLY A 198 -5.83 -2.43 12.61
C GLY A 198 -4.91 -1.45 11.86
N GLU A 199 -4.03 -2.01 11.05
CA GLU A 199 -3.11 -1.30 10.18
C GLU A 199 -3.71 -1.17 8.76
N GLY A 200 -3.23 -0.21 7.98
CA GLY A 200 -3.56 -0.16 6.55
C GLY A 200 -2.88 -1.31 5.82
N ILE A 201 -1.56 -1.39 5.99
CA ILE A 201 -0.72 -2.44 5.42
C ILE A 201 0.23 -2.96 6.51
N ASN A 202 0.08 -4.24 6.87
CA ASN A 202 0.87 -4.92 7.87
C ASN A 202 1.71 -6.02 7.21
N LEU A 203 3.01 -5.79 7.08
CA LEU A 203 3.95 -6.66 6.38
C LEU A 203 4.88 -7.33 7.39
N LYS A 204 4.78 -8.66 7.47
CA LYS A 204 5.52 -9.44 8.48
C LYS A 204 6.28 -10.62 7.88
N GLY A 205 7.38 -11.04 8.50
CA GLY A 205 8.03 -12.32 8.24
C GLY A 205 8.49 -12.52 6.79
N ALA A 206 9.67 -11.98 6.47
CA ALA A 206 10.37 -12.15 5.20
C ALA A 206 9.69 -11.53 3.97
N VAL A 207 8.73 -10.62 4.15
CA VAL A 207 8.08 -9.94 3.02
C VAL A 207 9.07 -9.00 2.32
N THR A 208 9.05 -8.99 0.99
CA THR A 208 9.87 -8.09 0.17
C THR A 208 9.06 -7.42 -0.93
N GLY A 209 9.52 -6.30 -1.46
CA GLY A 209 8.91 -5.63 -2.60
C GLY A 209 8.60 -4.16 -2.36
N ASP A 210 7.54 -3.66 -2.99
CA ASP A 210 7.24 -2.23 -3.08
C ASP A 210 5.85 -1.88 -2.55
N VAL A 211 5.79 -0.83 -1.73
CA VAL A 211 4.56 -0.12 -1.33
C VAL A 211 4.70 1.32 -1.80
N ALA A 212 4.03 1.69 -2.89
CA ALA A 212 4.20 3.02 -3.46
C ALA A 212 2.98 3.64 -4.11
N TYR A 213 2.97 4.97 -4.16
CA TYR A 213 1.87 5.74 -4.77
C TYR A 213 0.50 5.50 -4.13
N ASN A 214 0.44 4.95 -2.90
CA ASN A 214 -0.83 4.71 -2.23
C ASN A 214 -1.29 5.95 -1.46
N VAL A 215 -2.61 6.13 -1.38
CA VAL A 215 -3.24 7.00 -0.39
C VAL A 215 -3.66 6.14 0.79
N ILE A 216 -3.17 6.43 1.99
CA ILE A 216 -3.46 5.64 3.20
C ILE A 216 -4.01 6.57 4.27
N TYR A 217 -5.31 6.47 4.55
CA TYR A 217 -6.03 7.42 5.38
C TYR A 217 -6.76 6.78 6.57
N SER A 218 -6.58 7.36 7.74
CA SER A 218 -7.34 7.05 8.95
C SER A 218 -7.32 5.58 9.36
N GLN A 219 -6.14 4.96 9.38
CA GLN A 219 -5.98 3.63 9.99
C GLN A 219 -6.07 3.75 11.53
N ALA A 220 -6.58 2.72 12.21
CA ALA A 220 -6.63 2.72 13.67
C ALA A 220 -5.23 2.74 14.28
N GLY A 221 -4.37 1.88 13.72
CA GLY A 221 -2.92 1.86 13.90
C GLY A 221 -2.20 2.60 12.78
N SER A 222 -1.11 2.01 12.29
CA SER A 222 -0.24 2.64 11.31
C SER A 222 -0.75 2.52 9.88
N GLY A 223 -0.29 3.44 9.04
CA GLY A 223 -0.50 3.33 7.60
C GLY A 223 0.22 2.13 7.01
N VAL A 224 1.53 2.04 7.28
CA VAL A 224 2.39 0.90 6.89
C VAL A 224 3.19 0.42 8.09
N LYS A 225 3.16 -0.88 8.36
CA LYS A 225 3.94 -1.55 9.41
C LYS A 225 4.83 -2.62 8.80
N LEU A 226 6.12 -2.57 9.12
CA LEU A 226 7.11 -3.56 8.73
C LEU A 226 7.68 -4.25 9.98
N GLU A 227 7.55 -5.56 10.04
CA GLU A 227 8.16 -6.39 11.07
C GLU A 227 8.72 -7.67 10.43
N THR A 228 9.75 -8.30 10.98
CA THR A 228 10.12 -9.66 10.54
C THR A 228 9.35 -10.67 11.38
N SER A 229 9.95 -11.19 12.44
CA SER A 229 9.29 -12.03 13.42
C SER A 229 10.26 -12.23 14.56
N LYS A 230 9.76 -12.22 15.78
CA LYS A 230 10.57 -12.54 16.96
C LYS A 230 11.03 -14.00 16.96
N SER A 231 10.21 -14.91 16.44
CA SER A 231 10.50 -16.36 16.41
C SER A 231 11.22 -16.82 15.14
N ALA A 232 11.17 -16.02 14.08
CA ALA A 232 11.84 -16.29 12.80
C ALA A 232 12.48 -14.99 12.26
N PRO A 233 13.62 -14.55 12.82
CA PRO A 233 14.21 -13.24 12.52
C PRO A 233 14.90 -13.18 11.15
N LEU A 234 14.99 -14.30 10.42
CA LEU A 234 15.55 -14.40 9.07
C LEU A 234 14.68 -15.33 8.19
N PRO A 235 14.56 -15.07 6.88
CA PRO A 235 14.98 -13.84 6.22
C PRO A 235 14.21 -12.60 6.73
N GLN A 236 14.82 -11.42 6.62
CA GLN A 236 14.23 -10.17 7.08
C GLN A 236 13.07 -9.75 6.18
N THR A 237 12.06 -9.11 6.75
CA THR A 237 11.16 -8.28 5.96
C THR A 237 11.93 -7.05 5.49
N GLU A 238 11.98 -6.81 4.18
CA GLU A 238 12.75 -5.73 3.55
C GLU A 238 11.93 -5.12 2.41
N VAL A 239 11.40 -3.92 2.63
CA VAL A 239 10.38 -3.33 1.76
C VAL A 239 10.72 -1.88 1.42
N ASN A 240 10.56 -1.51 0.15
CA ASN A 240 10.57 -0.11 -0.26
C ASN A 240 9.20 0.52 0.00
N VAL A 241 9.18 1.64 0.71
CA VAL A 241 7.96 2.40 1.02
C VAL A 241 8.14 3.80 0.51
N TYR A 242 7.63 4.10 -0.69
CA TYR A 242 7.92 5.38 -1.32
C TYR A 242 6.75 6.04 -2.04
N ASN A 243 6.80 7.36 -2.16
CA ASN A 243 5.76 8.13 -2.88
C ASN A 243 4.34 7.84 -2.38
N ASN A 244 4.12 7.48 -1.12
CA ASN A 244 2.77 7.33 -0.56
C ASN A 244 2.31 8.66 0.06
N THR A 245 1.00 8.88 0.10
CA THR A 245 0.37 9.96 0.87
C THR A 245 -0.35 9.35 2.07
N LEU A 246 0.21 9.51 3.27
CA LEU A 246 -0.28 8.93 4.52
C LEU A 246 -0.92 10.01 5.38
N LEU A 247 -2.19 9.85 5.70
CA LEU A 247 -3.02 10.89 6.30
C LEU A 247 -3.70 10.37 7.55
N SER A 248 -3.61 11.10 8.66
CA SER A 248 -4.55 10.91 9.79
C SER A 248 -4.51 9.50 10.42
N ASN A 249 -3.40 8.78 10.30
CA ASN A 249 -3.27 7.41 10.78
C ASN A 249 -2.90 7.38 12.28
N GLY A 250 -3.42 6.39 13.01
CA GLY A 250 -2.95 6.04 14.35
C GLY A 250 -3.73 6.61 15.53
N TRP A 251 -4.80 7.36 15.26
CA TRP A 251 -5.53 8.07 16.32
C TRP A 251 -6.51 7.21 17.11
N ARG A 252 -6.99 6.08 16.57
CA ARG A 252 -7.98 5.26 17.30
C ARG A 252 -7.35 4.40 18.39
N ARG A 253 -6.08 4.04 18.24
CA ARG A 253 -5.29 3.45 19.34
C ARG A 253 -4.86 4.50 20.37
N GLY A 254 -4.55 5.70 19.89
CA GLY A 254 -4.16 6.86 20.69
C GLY A 254 -2.93 6.62 21.57
N ALA A 255 -2.79 7.38 22.66
CA ALA A 255 -1.55 7.51 23.43
C ALA A 255 -1.06 6.21 24.09
N ALA A 256 -1.95 5.26 24.34
CA ALA A 256 -1.57 3.97 24.90
C ALA A 256 -0.74 3.13 23.92
N GLU A 257 -1.05 3.22 22.63
CA GLU A 257 -0.37 2.44 21.60
C GLU A 257 -0.42 3.11 20.21
N PRO A 258 0.21 4.30 20.06
CA PRO A 258 -0.05 5.19 18.94
C PRO A 258 0.24 4.54 17.58
N GLY A 259 -0.55 4.81 16.54
CA GLY A 259 -0.18 4.38 15.19
C GLY A 259 0.80 5.36 14.52
N ARG A 260 1.47 4.89 13.46
CA ARG A 260 2.48 5.65 12.72
C ARG A 260 2.02 5.94 11.28
N GLY A 261 2.64 6.88 10.58
CA GLY A 261 2.64 6.86 9.13
C GLY A 261 3.29 5.57 8.64
N VAL A 262 4.56 5.40 8.98
CA VAL A 262 5.35 4.18 8.69
C VAL A 262 6.06 3.73 9.96
N SER A 263 6.00 2.43 10.25
CA SER A 263 6.76 1.82 11.34
C SER A 263 7.65 0.67 10.86
N VAL A 264 8.85 0.56 11.43
CA VAL A 264 9.80 -0.52 11.17
C VAL A 264 10.28 -1.07 12.50
N GLY A 265 10.05 -2.35 12.77
CA GLY A 265 10.44 -3.02 14.01
C GLY A 265 10.83 -4.49 13.77
N LEU A 266 11.15 -5.20 14.85
CA LEU A 266 11.40 -6.65 14.85
C LEU A 266 12.31 -7.11 13.70
N ASN A 267 13.52 -6.58 13.62
CA ASN A 267 14.56 -6.88 12.63
C ASN A 267 14.17 -6.61 11.17
N ALA A 268 13.09 -5.87 10.91
CA ALA A 268 12.73 -5.46 9.55
C ALA A 268 13.64 -4.34 9.04
N ILE A 269 13.63 -4.18 7.71
CA ILE A 269 14.36 -3.15 6.95
C ILE A 269 13.33 -2.37 6.13
N GLY A 270 13.36 -1.05 6.24
CA GLY A 270 12.56 -0.16 5.39
C GLY A 270 13.45 0.70 4.48
N HIS A 271 13.01 0.92 3.24
CA HIS A 271 13.57 1.95 2.37
C HIS A 271 12.52 3.04 2.13
N ILE A 272 12.53 4.09 2.95
CA ILE A 272 11.39 5.02 3.12
C ILE A 272 11.69 6.38 2.51
N TYR A 273 11.13 6.67 1.34
CA TYR A 273 11.46 7.88 0.57
C TYR A 273 10.25 8.56 -0.05
N ASN A 274 10.29 9.88 -0.22
CA ASN A 274 9.28 10.60 -1.00
C ASN A 274 7.84 10.47 -0.49
N ASN A 275 7.61 10.06 0.76
CA ASN A 275 6.26 9.98 1.30
C ASN A 275 5.80 11.36 1.79
N ILE A 276 4.52 11.67 1.62
CA ILE A 276 3.87 12.81 2.25
C ILE A 276 3.10 12.28 3.47
N ILE A 277 3.46 12.72 4.66
CA ILE A 277 2.91 12.26 5.94
C ILE A 277 2.25 13.44 6.64
N VAL A 278 0.92 13.43 6.71
CA VAL A 278 0.14 14.55 7.24
C VAL A 278 -0.79 14.09 8.35
N ASN A 279 -0.78 14.81 9.45
CA ASN A 279 -1.71 14.60 10.58
C ASN A 279 -1.74 13.17 11.15
N CYS A 280 -0.74 12.33 10.89
CA CYS A 280 -0.61 11.04 11.56
C CYS A 280 -0.24 11.27 13.03
N TYR A 281 -0.64 10.36 13.92
CA TYR A 281 -0.33 10.45 15.36
C TYR A 281 1.19 10.51 15.57
N GLN A 282 1.91 9.61 14.90
CA GLN A 282 3.35 9.64 14.71
C GLN A 282 3.69 9.56 13.22
N GLY A 283 4.83 10.12 12.84
CA GLY A 283 5.31 10.14 11.46
C GLY A 283 5.99 8.82 11.07
N ILE A 284 7.33 8.81 11.04
CA ILE A 284 8.13 7.60 10.80
C ILE A 284 8.75 7.17 12.12
N GLU A 285 8.56 5.90 12.48
CA GLU A 285 9.26 5.30 13.61
C GLU A 285 10.09 4.10 13.16
N ILE A 286 11.38 4.16 13.49
CA ILE A 286 12.28 3.02 13.44
C ILE A 286 12.48 2.58 14.89
N PHE A 287 11.93 1.43 15.26
CA PHE A 287 12.04 0.90 16.62
C PHE A 287 13.47 0.45 16.92
N THR A 288 13.80 0.37 18.21
CA THR A 288 15.13 -0.08 18.69
C THR A 288 15.44 -1.53 18.33
N ASP A 289 14.42 -2.34 18.03
CA ASP A 289 14.55 -3.72 17.62
C ASP A 289 14.49 -3.93 16.10
N ALA A 290 14.41 -2.86 15.29
CA ALA A 290 14.56 -2.91 13.84
C ALA A 290 16.02 -3.14 13.41
N ASP A 291 16.24 -3.53 12.15
CA ASP A 291 17.58 -3.40 11.54
C ASP A 291 17.78 -1.95 11.06
N ALA A 292 17.99 -1.07 12.03
CA ALA A 292 18.19 0.35 11.78
C ALA A 292 19.47 0.65 10.97
N THR A 293 20.42 -0.30 10.92
CA THR A 293 21.67 -0.13 10.17
C THR A 293 21.49 -0.27 8.67
N LYS A 294 20.54 -1.10 8.24
CA LYS A 294 20.19 -1.29 6.82
C LYS A 294 18.95 -0.53 6.40
N THR A 295 18.14 -0.08 7.35
CA THR A 295 17.01 0.81 7.08
C THR A 295 17.53 2.15 6.56
N THR A 296 17.01 2.59 5.42
CA THR A 296 17.41 3.85 4.78
C THR A 296 16.18 4.70 4.51
N TYR A 297 16.27 5.99 4.80
CA TYR A 297 15.15 6.89 4.62
C TYR A 297 15.67 8.32 4.42
N ASP A 298 14.98 9.13 3.63
CA ASP A 298 15.24 10.56 3.38
C ASP A 298 14.12 11.13 2.50
N ASN A 299 14.14 12.43 2.20
CA ASN A 299 13.23 13.06 1.24
C ASN A 299 11.74 12.81 1.56
N ASN A 300 11.35 12.70 2.84
CA ASN A 300 9.94 12.62 3.22
C ASN A 300 9.42 14.01 3.62
N LEU A 301 8.15 14.29 3.33
CA LEU A 301 7.48 15.50 3.77
C LEU A 301 6.62 15.21 5.00
N PHE A 302 6.83 15.96 6.07
CA PHE A 302 6.02 15.90 7.29
C PHE A 302 5.31 17.23 7.50
N TYR A 303 3.98 17.17 7.62
CA TYR A 303 3.16 18.35 7.85
C TYR A 303 2.04 18.08 8.85
N ALA A 304 1.69 19.11 9.62
CA ALA A 304 0.54 19.09 10.51
C ALA A 304 -0.31 20.34 10.29
N THR A 305 -1.62 20.17 10.18
CA THR A 305 -2.57 21.29 10.00
C THR A 305 -2.89 22.04 11.30
N SER A 306 -2.30 21.62 12.41
CA SER A 306 -2.36 22.22 13.74
C SER A 306 -1.02 21.96 14.45
N ASP A 307 -0.65 22.78 15.43
CA ASP A 307 0.53 22.52 16.27
C ASP A 307 0.28 21.41 17.28
N THR A 308 -0.95 21.35 17.81
CA THR A 308 -1.36 20.37 18.83
C THR A 308 -2.71 19.74 18.52
N TYR A 309 -2.93 18.54 19.05
CA TYR A 309 -4.23 17.87 19.06
C TYR A 309 -4.48 17.21 20.42
N THR A 310 -5.71 17.25 20.92
CA THR A 310 -6.07 16.59 22.19
C THR A 310 -6.55 15.17 21.93
N ASP A 311 -5.79 14.21 22.42
CA ASP A 311 -6.15 12.81 22.40
C ASP A 311 -7.06 12.47 23.60
N ASN A 312 -8.28 12.01 23.27
CA ASN A 312 -9.33 11.67 24.22
C ASN A 312 -9.52 10.15 24.38
N THR A 313 -8.64 9.30 23.81
CA THR A 313 -8.75 7.84 23.98
C THR A 313 -8.28 7.36 25.36
N VAL A 314 -7.56 8.21 26.10
CA VAL A 314 -7.03 7.95 27.44
C VAL A 314 -7.63 8.90 28.49
N THR A 315 -7.56 8.53 29.77
CA THR A 315 -8.06 9.35 30.89
C THR A 315 -6.96 9.52 31.96
N PRO A 316 -6.53 10.76 32.27
CA PRO A 316 -6.97 12.02 31.66
C PRO A 316 -6.55 12.14 30.19
N ALA A 317 -7.28 12.94 29.41
CA ALA A 317 -6.93 13.26 28.04
C ALA A 317 -5.53 13.91 27.97
N VAL A 318 -4.81 13.67 26.88
CA VAL A 318 -3.44 14.16 26.70
C VAL A 318 -3.36 15.11 25.51
N SER A 319 -2.57 16.17 25.65
CA SER A 319 -2.29 17.09 24.55
C SER A 319 -1.05 16.61 23.80
N ILE A 320 -1.21 16.34 22.51
CA ILE A 320 -0.16 15.87 21.62
C ILE A 320 0.41 17.06 20.86
N VAL A 321 1.72 17.25 20.95
CA VAL A 321 2.46 18.19 20.09
C VAL A 321 2.83 17.44 18.81
N LEU A 322 2.15 17.77 17.71
CA LEU A 322 2.13 16.93 16.50
C LEU A 322 3.51 16.80 15.86
N LYS A 323 4.26 17.91 15.82
CA LYS A 323 5.59 17.96 15.21
C LYS A 323 6.66 17.19 15.99
N ASP A 324 6.50 17.05 17.31
CA ASP A 324 7.44 16.29 18.15
C ASP A 324 7.35 14.79 17.84
N ASN A 325 6.24 14.37 17.23
CA ASN A 325 5.96 12.99 16.86
C ASN A 325 6.26 12.65 15.39
N PHE A 326 6.78 13.58 14.57
CA PHE A 326 7.20 13.23 13.20
C PHE A 326 8.29 12.17 13.18
N TYR A 327 9.22 12.27 14.14
CA TYR A 327 10.15 11.20 14.51
C TYR A 327 10.07 11.03 16.03
N PRO A 328 9.36 10.00 16.51
CA PRO A 328 9.18 9.76 17.95
C PRO A 328 10.51 9.62 18.69
N SER A 329 10.55 10.10 19.93
CA SER A 329 11.77 10.16 20.73
C SER A 329 12.25 8.80 21.26
N ASP A 330 11.35 7.85 21.40
CA ASP A 330 11.56 6.45 21.78
C ASP A 330 12.06 5.57 20.62
N GLY A 331 11.88 6.04 19.38
CA GLY A 331 12.49 5.45 18.20
C GLY A 331 13.95 5.87 17.99
N VAL A 332 14.69 5.05 17.24
CA VAL A 332 16.06 5.35 16.80
C VAL A 332 16.09 6.20 15.52
N GLY A 333 14.98 6.26 14.79
CA GLY A 333 14.80 7.15 13.64
C GLY A 333 14.95 8.63 14.02
N LYS A 334 15.57 9.40 13.14
CA LYS A 334 15.80 10.85 13.26
C LYS A 334 15.63 11.54 11.92
N ARG A 335 15.22 12.81 11.94
CA ARG A 335 15.15 13.67 10.75
C ARG A 335 16.41 13.57 9.89
N GLN A 336 16.21 13.42 8.58
CA GLN A 336 17.27 13.35 7.58
C GLN A 336 17.46 14.70 6.87
N PRO A 337 18.62 14.93 6.22
CA PRO A 337 18.95 16.23 5.64
C PRO A 337 17.97 16.72 4.59
N ASN A 338 17.39 15.83 3.77
CA ASN A 338 16.48 16.20 2.69
C ASN A 338 15.00 16.02 3.07
N ASP A 339 14.69 15.64 4.32
CA ASP A 339 13.32 15.65 4.82
C ASP A 339 12.77 17.09 4.88
N LEU A 340 11.57 17.26 4.33
CA LEU A 340 10.80 18.49 4.38
C LEU A 340 9.89 18.48 5.60
N VAL A 341 10.42 18.97 6.73
CA VAL A 341 9.71 18.94 8.02
C VAL A 341 9.11 20.30 8.33
N SER A 342 7.79 20.37 8.52
CA SER A 342 7.09 21.60 8.89
C SER A 342 7.55 22.13 10.25
N THR A 343 7.86 23.43 10.34
CA THR A 343 8.19 24.10 11.61
C THR A 343 6.99 24.72 12.32
N GLY A 344 5.82 24.73 11.66
CA GLY A 344 4.55 25.25 12.15
C GLY A 344 3.49 25.19 11.05
N VAL A 345 2.24 25.53 11.39
CA VAL A 345 1.12 25.52 10.44
C VAL A 345 1.41 26.41 9.23
N GLY A 346 1.12 25.90 8.03
CA GLY A 346 1.39 26.56 6.74
C GLY A 346 2.83 26.42 6.23
N ASN A 347 3.82 26.11 7.07
CA ASN A 347 5.17 25.80 6.62
C ASN A 347 5.25 24.35 6.12
N MET A 348 5.84 24.14 4.94
CA MET A 348 5.87 22.84 4.26
C MET A 348 4.47 22.22 4.02
N ASP A 349 3.43 23.07 3.92
CA ASP A 349 2.10 22.61 3.51
C ASP A 349 2.19 21.91 2.14
N PRO A 350 1.76 20.64 1.98
CA PRO A 350 1.77 19.94 0.71
C PRO A 350 0.95 20.63 -0.39
N LYS A 351 0.08 21.58 -0.06
CA LYS A 351 -0.83 22.25 -0.97
C LYS A 351 -1.68 21.26 -1.77
N PHE A 352 -2.29 20.30 -1.08
CA PHE A 352 -3.35 19.49 -1.67
C PHE A 352 -4.47 20.40 -2.20
N LYS A 353 -5.09 20.06 -3.33
CA LYS A 353 -6.23 20.83 -3.86
C LYS A 353 -7.39 20.91 -2.86
N GLN A 354 -7.65 19.81 -2.15
CA GLN A 354 -8.66 19.76 -1.11
C GLN A 354 -8.28 18.72 -0.04
N PHE A 355 -8.02 19.18 1.18
CA PHE A 355 -7.95 18.34 2.37
C PHE A 355 -8.45 19.13 3.58
N THR A 356 -9.36 18.56 4.36
CA THR A 356 -10.04 19.26 5.46
C THR A 356 -9.24 19.29 6.76
N GLY A 357 -8.02 18.74 6.78
CA GLY A 357 -7.16 18.76 7.97
C GLY A 357 -7.63 17.84 9.10
N VAL A 358 -8.35 16.76 8.78
CA VAL A 358 -8.81 15.76 9.77
C VAL A 358 -7.61 15.12 10.47
N PHE A 359 -7.73 14.88 11.78
CA PHE A 359 -6.76 14.14 12.59
C PHE A 359 -7.32 12.76 12.95
N ALA A 360 -8.31 12.72 13.84
CA ALA A 360 -9.00 11.50 14.21
C ALA A 360 -10.36 11.43 13.51
N ALA A 361 -10.66 10.27 12.92
CA ALA A 361 -11.97 9.96 12.36
C ALA A 361 -12.44 8.59 12.88
N PRO A 362 -13.75 8.36 13.02
CA PRO A 362 -14.26 7.02 13.32
C PRO A 362 -13.95 6.05 12.18
N ASN A 363 -13.94 4.75 12.46
CA ASN A 363 -13.95 3.74 11.41
C ASN A 363 -15.15 3.96 10.47
N GLY A 364 -14.97 3.73 9.17
CA GLY A 364 -16.00 3.99 8.17
C GLY A 364 -16.06 5.44 7.68
N ALA A 365 -15.27 6.35 8.25
CA ALA A 365 -15.27 7.74 7.81
C ALA A 365 -14.74 7.84 6.36
N PRO A 366 -15.47 8.52 5.45
CA PRO A 366 -15.03 8.68 4.07
C PRO A 366 -13.84 9.65 3.97
N LEU A 367 -13.03 9.46 2.94
CA LEU A 367 -11.99 10.42 2.55
C LEU A 367 -12.54 11.37 1.49
N ALA A 368 -13.12 12.50 1.92
CA ALA A 368 -13.56 13.57 1.02
C ALA A 368 -12.40 14.55 0.73
N ALA A 369 -11.49 14.16 -0.17
CA ALA A 369 -10.28 14.92 -0.49
C ALA A 369 -9.85 14.79 -1.96
N ASP A 370 -9.25 15.85 -2.49
CA ASP A 370 -8.42 15.84 -3.71
C ASP A 370 -6.98 16.13 -3.29
N LEU A 371 -6.20 15.05 -3.23
CA LEU A 371 -4.83 15.05 -2.74
C LEU A 371 -3.80 15.30 -3.85
N SER A 372 -4.26 15.64 -5.07
CA SER A 372 -3.34 16.12 -6.09
C SER A 372 -2.71 17.46 -5.67
N LEU A 373 -1.43 17.62 -5.99
CA LEU A 373 -0.64 18.76 -5.55
C LEU A 373 -0.93 20.00 -6.40
N GLN A 374 -1.06 21.15 -5.75
CA GLN A 374 -1.15 22.44 -6.41
C GLN A 374 0.24 22.98 -6.79
N GLN A 375 0.28 23.91 -7.74
CA GLN A 375 1.51 24.61 -8.10
C GLN A 375 2.16 25.27 -6.87
N GLY A 376 3.49 25.13 -6.79
CA GLY A 376 4.28 25.66 -5.68
C GLY A 376 4.15 24.83 -4.40
N SER A 377 3.61 23.60 -4.49
CA SER A 377 3.76 22.61 -3.43
C SER A 377 5.25 22.33 -3.18
N PRO A 378 5.69 22.24 -1.92
CA PRO A 378 7.06 21.84 -1.57
C PRO A 378 7.36 20.38 -1.95
N ALA A 379 6.34 19.56 -2.19
CA ALA A 379 6.49 18.18 -2.63
C ALA A 379 6.85 18.04 -4.12
N LEU A 380 6.73 19.10 -4.93
CA LEU A 380 7.04 19.06 -6.36
C LEU A 380 8.52 19.34 -6.62
N GLY A 381 9.22 18.45 -7.31
CA GLY A 381 10.62 18.61 -7.71
C GLY A 381 11.67 18.45 -6.59
N HIS A 382 11.27 17.99 -5.41
CA HIS A 382 12.16 17.81 -4.23
C HIS A 382 12.29 16.36 -3.75
N GLY A 383 11.70 15.41 -4.46
CA GLY A 383 11.85 13.98 -4.20
C GLY A 383 13.25 13.45 -4.54
N ASN A 384 13.58 12.30 -3.96
CA ASN A 384 14.68 11.45 -4.36
C ASN A 384 14.41 10.89 -5.76
N SER A 385 15.20 11.33 -6.74
CA SER A 385 15.06 11.00 -8.16
C SER A 385 15.25 9.52 -8.50
N LYS A 386 15.77 8.70 -7.57
CA LYS A 386 15.74 7.24 -7.70
C LYS A 386 14.31 6.71 -7.83
N TYR A 387 13.35 7.33 -7.12
CA TYR A 387 11.96 6.91 -7.07
C TYR A 387 11.08 7.82 -7.94
N ASN A 388 11.08 9.12 -7.62
CA ASN A 388 10.40 10.16 -8.39
C ASN A 388 10.95 11.54 -7.99
N VAL A 389 10.89 12.52 -8.90
CA VAL A 389 11.25 13.91 -8.59
C VAL A 389 10.23 14.60 -7.71
N ASP A 390 8.99 14.10 -7.67
CA ASP A 390 7.94 14.56 -6.77
C ASP A 390 7.78 13.61 -5.57
N MET A 391 7.19 14.12 -4.49
CA MET A 391 6.77 13.34 -3.33
C MET A 391 5.27 13.04 -3.36
N GLY A 392 4.86 12.00 -2.64
CA GLY A 392 3.48 11.61 -2.45
C GLY A 392 2.88 10.84 -3.63
N ALA A 393 1.59 10.51 -3.44
CA ALA A 393 0.88 9.57 -4.29
C ALA A 393 0.59 10.09 -5.70
N TYR A 394 0.46 11.40 -5.90
CA TYR A 394 0.04 12.02 -7.16
C TYR A 394 1.20 12.82 -7.77
N THR A 395 2.07 12.12 -8.50
CA THR A 395 3.25 12.71 -9.15
C THR A 395 2.91 13.36 -10.49
N SER A 396 3.64 14.43 -10.84
CA SER A 396 3.40 15.22 -12.06
C SER A 396 3.72 14.47 -13.36
N ASP A 397 4.49 13.39 -13.30
CA ASP A 397 4.78 12.50 -14.44
C ASP A 397 3.63 11.54 -14.77
N GLY A 398 2.55 11.55 -13.99
CA GLY A 398 1.36 10.74 -14.21
C GLY A 398 1.53 9.26 -13.86
N LYS A 399 2.64 8.85 -13.23
CA LYS A 399 2.87 7.45 -12.80
C LYS A 399 2.25 7.10 -11.46
N GLY A 400 1.84 8.13 -10.70
CA GLY A 400 1.22 7.97 -9.39
C GLY A 400 -0.23 7.48 -9.43
N ASN A 401 -0.88 7.58 -8.28
CA ASN A 401 -2.28 7.25 -8.06
C ASN A 401 -3.19 8.00 -9.04
N GLN A 402 -4.18 7.30 -9.58
CA GLN A 402 -5.11 7.83 -10.60
C GLN A 402 -6.50 8.14 -10.04
N HIS A 403 -6.71 7.96 -8.73
CA HIS A 403 -7.97 8.17 -8.03
C HIS A 403 -8.01 9.60 -7.49
N THR A 404 -8.32 10.60 -8.33
CA THR A 404 -8.30 12.02 -7.92
C THR A 404 -9.62 12.51 -7.33
N ASN A 405 -10.69 11.73 -7.46
CA ASN A 405 -12.00 11.98 -6.88
C ASN A 405 -12.38 10.74 -6.05
N ASN A 406 -12.19 10.80 -4.73
CA ASN A 406 -12.67 9.77 -3.81
C ASN A 406 -14.10 10.07 -3.35
#